data_AF-A0A7S0FMZ8-F1
#
_entry.id   AF-A0A7S0FMZ8-F1
#
_cell.length_a   1.000
_cell.length_b   1.000
_cell.length_c   1.000
_cell.angle_alpha   90.00
_cell.angle_beta   90.00
_cell.angle_gamma   90.00
#
_symmetry.space_group_name_H-M   'P 1'
#
loop_
_entity.id
_entity.type
_entity.pdbx_description
1 polymer ?
#
loop_
_entity_poly.entity_id
_entity_poly.type
_entity_poly.pdbx_seq_one_letter_code
_entity_poly.pdbx_strand_id
1 'polypeptide(L)'
;MNLRLLFSSAALALVLVSPGTAATPFLPTGAVSKNVDTSLAIRGGAGPLDVELTAKAATGIFGLQGLYNYLAPEKNHDAYGFEQSVDGLAIWMSTGVGAQFLTFAIAAYFSLFHNMPALKACGAGLIVCCVENLRSVLNDTASKNGVAGGGQVLNLVIHSFVAYALLSEVSFAETVGKAFGAWLIVACLQARLAPATCLKTWGFDGDASDSVILYTKTTGQAGVAFGAFIGSIANGAEVTSAIGYYSVAVLLSLAEMVASGYLEDLGLSKDKVYPWLAILLAFVGTLAV
;
A
#
# COMPACT_ATOMS: atom_id res chain seq x y z
N MET A 1 -22.64 -4.75 -14.35
CA MET A 1 -21.38 -3.98 -14.37
C MET A 1 -21.42 -2.97 -15.53
N ASN A 2 -21.52 -1.68 -15.23
CA ASN A 2 -21.66 -0.63 -16.26
C ASN A 2 -20.26 -0.24 -16.76
N LEU A 3 -19.77 -0.89 -17.83
CA LEU A 3 -18.40 -0.69 -18.36
C LEU A 3 -18.05 0.79 -18.61
N ARG A 4 -19.05 1.64 -18.82
CA ARG A 4 -18.88 3.09 -19.03
C ARG A 4 -18.21 3.81 -17.85
N LEU A 5 -18.51 3.40 -16.61
CA LEU A 5 -17.90 3.99 -15.41
C LEU A 5 -16.44 3.58 -15.23
N LEU A 6 -16.09 2.36 -15.66
CA LEU A 6 -14.74 1.81 -15.56
C LEU A 6 -13.82 2.42 -16.64
N PHE A 7 -14.35 2.66 -17.84
CA PHE A 7 -13.65 3.40 -18.89
C PHE A 7 -13.47 4.89 -18.57
N SER A 8 -14.40 5.54 -17.85
CA SER A 8 -14.21 6.94 -17.45
C SER A 8 -13.10 7.13 -16.42
N SER A 9 -12.90 6.17 -15.50
CA SER A 9 -11.80 6.22 -14.53
C SER A 9 -10.43 5.96 -15.18
N ALA A 10 -10.37 5.02 -16.12
CA ALA A 10 -9.16 4.76 -16.92
C ALA A 10 -8.82 5.92 -17.85
N ALA A 11 -9.82 6.57 -18.45
CA ALA A 11 -9.63 7.78 -19.25
C ALA A 11 -9.13 8.96 -18.41
N LEU A 12 -9.56 9.11 -17.16
CA LEU A 12 -9.06 10.17 -16.27
C LEU A 12 -7.59 9.95 -15.89
N ALA A 13 -7.16 8.70 -15.69
CA ALA A 13 -5.76 8.36 -15.47
C ALA A 13 -4.89 8.59 -16.73
N LEU A 14 -5.44 8.36 -17.93
CA LEU A 14 -4.76 8.62 -19.21
C LEU A 14 -4.70 10.13 -19.56
N VAL A 15 -5.69 10.93 -19.15
CA VAL A 15 -5.69 12.39 -19.38
C VAL A 15 -4.71 13.11 -18.45
N LEU A 16 -4.40 12.55 -17.27
CA LEU A 16 -3.35 13.06 -16.39
C LEU A 16 -1.93 12.72 -16.86
N VAL A 17 -1.77 11.88 -17.88
CA VAL A 17 -0.50 11.53 -18.53
C VAL A 17 -0.48 12.09 -19.95
N SER A 18 -0.76 13.38 -20.10
CA SER A 18 -0.36 14.09 -21.32
C SER A 18 1.16 14.30 -21.27
N PRO A 19 1.91 14.09 -22.37
CA PRO A 19 3.31 14.46 -22.47
C PRO A 19 3.43 15.99 -22.61
N GLY A 20 2.96 16.70 -21.59
CA GLY A 20 3.11 18.15 -21.45
C GLY A 20 4.43 18.42 -20.73
N THR A 21 5.40 18.87 -21.51
CA THR A 21 6.63 19.58 -21.11
C THR A 21 6.65 20.11 -19.67
N ALA A 22 7.62 19.61 -18.89
CA ALA A 22 8.25 20.21 -17.71
C ALA A 22 7.34 21.02 -16.78
N ALA A 23 6.65 20.34 -15.86
CA ALA A 23 6.21 20.98 -14.62
C ALA A 23 7.44 21.21 -13.72
N THR A 24 7.70 22.47 -13.40
CA THR A 24 8.67 22.92 -12.40
C THR A 24 8.48 22.15 -11.08
N PRO A 25 9.56 21.74 -10.39
CA PRO A 25 9.43 21.07 -9.09
C PRO A 25 8.67 21.99 -8.13
N PHE A 26 7.61 21.48 -7.54
CA PHE A 26 6.90 22.10 -6.42
C PHE A 26 7.72 21.91 -5.13
N LEU A 27 9.01 22.22 -5.20
CA LEU A 27 9.89 22.32 -4.06
C LEU A 27 10.13 23.80 -3.82
N PRO A 28 9.88 24.34 -2.62
CA PRO A 28 10.36 25.66 -2.27
C PRO A 28 11.89 25.64 -2.41
N THR A 29 12.43 26.24 -3.46
CA THR A 29 13.85 26.60 -3.54
C THR A 29 14.09 27.82 -2.65
N GLY A 30 13.83 27.65 -1.36
CA GLY A 30 14.24 28.56 -0.31
C GLY A 30 15.35 27.86 0.45
N ALA A 31 16.54 28.46 0.46
CA ALA A 31 17.70 27.96 1.18
C ALA A 31 17.35 27.71 2.66
N VAL A 32 17.03 26.46 2.99
CA VAL A 32 17.06 25.97 4.36
C VAL A 32 18.53 26.01 4.75
N SER A 33 18.87 26.90 5.69
CA SER A 33 20.24 27.12 6.12
C SER A 33 20.91 25.79 6.47
N LYS A 34 22.17 25.61 6.07
CA LYS A 34 23.04 24.46 6.34
C LYS A 34 23.29 24.14 7.84
N ASN A 35 22.47 24.67 8.76
CA ASN A 35 22.62 24.58 10.21
C ASN A 35 21.36 24.00 10.90
N VAL A 36 20.58 23.15 10.23
CA VAL A 36 19.44 22.44 10.87
C VAL A 36 19.90 21.26 11.74
N ASP A 37 21.13 20.79 11.56
CA ASP A 37 21.66 19.63 12.28
C ASP A 37 21.80 19.84 13.80
N THR A 38 21.87 21.09 14.27
CA THR A 38 22.16 21.38 15.69
C THR A 38 20.92 21.59 16.54
N SER A 39 19.76 21.97 15.98
CA SER A 39 18.57 22.23 16.81
C SER A 39 17.71 20.98 17.06
N LEU A 40 17.80 19.96 16.21
CA LEU A 40 17.16 18.66 16.43
C LEU A 40 18.03 17.69 17.26
N ALA A 41 19.33 17.95 17.38
CA ALA A 41 20.25 17.19 18.23
C ALA A 41 20.04 17.42 19.74
N ILE A 42 19.21 18.40 20.13
CA ILE A 42 19.00 18.81 21.53
C ILE A 42 17.54 18.53 21.96
N ARG A 43 17.04 17.32 21.73
CA ARG A 43 15.98 16.72 22.55
C ARG A 43 16.33 15.25 22.73
N GLY A 44 16.76 14.90 23.94
CA GLY A 44 17.52 13.70 24.24
C GLY A 44 16.83 12.36 23.91
N GLY A 45 17.66 11.40 23.52
CA GLY A 45 17.34 9.97 23.46
C GLY A 45 17.54 9.38 22.07
N ALA A 46 18.75 8.85 21.81
CA ALA A 46 19.28 8.36 20.53
C ALA A 46 19.54 9.47 19.50
N GLY A 47 20.75 9.50 18.93
CA GLY A 47 21.03 10.33 17.75
C GLY A 47 20.11 9.94 16.58
N PRO A 48 20.17 10.65 15.44
CA PRO A 48 19.39 10.27 14.27
C PRO A 48 19.63 8.78 13.98
N LEU A 49 18.54 8.00 13.93
CA LEU A 49 18.63 6.58 13.60
C LEU A 49 19.33 6.44 12.25
N ASP A 50 20.16 5.42 12.11
CA ASP A 50 20.81 5.14 10.84
C ASP A 50 19.76 4.87 9.75
N VAL A 51 19.82 5.64 8.67
CA VAL A 51 18.79 5.65 7.60
C VAL A 51 18.71 4.28 6.94
N GLU A 52 19.84 3.66 6.66
CA GLU A 52 19.91 2.36 6.00
C GLU A 52 19.36 1.25 6.91
N LEU A 53 19.79 1.22 8.17
CA LEU A 53 19.28 0.29 9.17
C LEU A 53 17.78 0.44 9.37
N THR A 54 17.29 1.68 9.43
CA THR A 54 15.85 1.97 9.58
C THR A 54 15.06 1.47 8.37
N ALA A 55 15.54 1.71 7.16
CA ALA A 55 14.90 1.23 5.94
C ALA A 55 14.87 -0.31 5.87
N LYS A 56 15.96 -0.98 6.27
CA LYS A 56 16.04 -2.44 6.37
C LYS A 56 15.09 -2.99 7.45
N ALA A 57 15.01 -2.34 8.61
CA ALA A 57 14.09 -2.72 9.68
C ALA A 57 12.62 -2.55 9.25
N ALA A 58 12.28 -1.45 8.60
CA ALA A 58 10.95 -1.22 8.04
C ALA A 58 10.58 -2.30 7.03
N THR A 59 11.49 -2.61 6.10
CA THR A 59 11.33 -3.69 5.12
C THR A 59 11.05 -5.03 5.80
N GLY A 60 11.85 -5.39 6.82
CA GLY A 60 11.69 -6.63 7.57
C GLY A 60 10.36 -6.72 8.33
N ILE A 61 9.97 -5.65 9.04
CA ILE A 61 8.74 -5.62 9.83
C ILE A 61 7.49 -5.70 8.94
N PHE A 62 7.43 -4.91 7.86
CA PHE A 62 6.34 -5.02 6.89
C PHE A 62 6.33 -6.37 6.18
N GLY A 63 7.50 -6.94 5.89
CA GLY A 63 7.61 -8.28 5.32
C GLY A 63 7.04 -9.37 6.24
N LEU A 64 7.39 -9.33 7.53
CA LEU A 64 6.87 -10.28 8.53
C LEU A 64 5.35 -10.13 8.72
N GLN A 65 4.85 -8.89 8.83
CA GLN A 65 3.41 -8.65 8.94
C GLN A 65 2.67 -9.08 7.67
N GLY A 66 3.21 -8.76 6.50
CA GLY A 66 2.66 -9.17 5.22
C GLY A 66 2.59 -10.69 5.10
N LEU A 67 3.66 -11.38 5.49
CA LEU A 67 3.73 -12.84 5.49
C LEU A 67 2.71 -13.45 6.44
N TYR A 68 2.57 -12.90 7.65
CA TYR A 68 1.60 -13.35 8.64
C TYR A 68 0.16 -13.20 8.14
N ASN A 69 -0.18 -12.03 7.59
CA ASN A 69 -1.50 -11.78 7.00
C ASN A 69 -1.79 -12.67 5.79
N TYR A 70 -0.79 -12.95 4.97
CA TYR A 70 -0.95 -13.71 3.73
C TYR A 70 -1.05 -15.23 3.98
N LEU A 71 -0.25 -15.76 4.91
CA LEU A 71 -0.20 -17.20 5.19
C LEU A 71 -1.15 -17.66 6.31
N ALA A 72 -1.51 -16.76 7.22
CA ALA A 72 -2.39 -17.06 8.34
C ALA A 72 -3.43 -15.94 8.54
N PRO A 73 -4.24 -15.62 7.51
CA PRO A 73 -5.21 -14.53 7.58
C PRO A 73 -6.22 -14.72 8.71
N GLU A 74 -6.63 -15.95 9.03
CA GLU A 74 -7.53 -16.24 10.17
C GLU A 74 -6.86 -15.94 11.51
N LYS A 75 -5.59 -16.33 11.68
CA LYS A 75 -4.87 -16.02 12.93
C LYS A 75 -4.65 -14.53 13.09
N ASN A 76 -4.39 -13.81 12.00
CA ASN A 76 -4.33 -12.36 12.00
C ASN A 76 -5.69 -11.76 12.40
N HIS A 77 -6.78 -12.31 11.88
CA HIS A 77 -8.13 -11.90 12.24
C HIS A 77 -8.40 -12.03 13.74
N ASP A 78 -8.06 -13.18 14.31
CA ASP A 78 -8.20 -13.48 15.73
C ASP A 78 -7.31 -12.56 16.57
N ALA A 79 -6.04 -12.40 16.17
CA ALA A 79 -5.07 -11.57 16.88
C ALA A 79 -5.55 -10.12 17.06
N TYR A 80 -6.39 -9.61 16.15
CA TYR A 80 -6.97 -8.27 16.25
C TYR A 80 -8.34 -8.21 16.93
N GLY A 81 -8.88 -9.34 17.43
CA GLY A 81 -10.08 -9.37 18.28
C GLY A 81 -11.36 -9.79 17.58
N PHE A 82 -11.27 -10.41 16.40
CA PHE A 82 -12.42 -10.85 15.63
C PHE A 82 -12.66 -12.38 15.68
N GLU A 83 -12.25 -13.01 16.78
CA GLU A 83 -12.27 -14.47 16.99
C GLU A 83 -13.63 -15.13 16.74
N GLN A 84 -14.73 -14.36 16.82
CA GLN A 84 -16.10 -14.84 16.68
C GLN A 84 -16.72 -14.58 15.31
N SER A 85 -16.03 -13.91 14.38
CA SER A 85 -16.60 -13.48 13.10
C SER A 85 -15.79 -13.96 11.90
N VAL A 86 -15.76 -15.27 11.64
CA VAL A 86 -15.09 -15.80 10.44
C VAL A 86 -15.92 -15.49 9.19
N ASP A 87 -15.69 -14.31 8.63
CA ASP A 87 -16.26 -13.86 7.36
C ASP A 87 -15.26 -14.14 6.24
N GLY A 88 -15.65 -14.99 5.27
CA GLY A 88 -14.79 -15.37 4.15
C GLY A 88 -14.29 -14.18 3.33
N LEU A 89 -15.09 -13.12 3.21
CA LEU A 89 -14.69 -11.88 2.53
C LEU A 89 -13.65 -11.13 3.38
N ALA A 90 -13.81 -11.09 4.71
CA ALA A 90 -12.82 -10.47 5.60
C ALA A 90 -11.48 -11.20 5.55
N ILE A 91 -11.48 -12.54 5.58
CA ILE A 91 -10.27 -13.37 5.48
C ILE A 91 -9.58 -13.17 4.12
N TRP A 92 -10.36 -13.12 3.04
CA TRP A 92 -9.82 -12.83 1.72
C TRP A 92 -9.22 -11.42 1.63
N MET A 93 -9.89 -10.40 2.17
CA MET A 93 -9.37 -9.04 2.21
C MET A 93 -8.11 -8.94 3.09
N SER A 94 -8.06 -9.63 4.23
CA SER A 94 -6.86 -9.74 5.08
C SER A 94 -5.68 -10.35 4.32
N THR A 95 -5.93 -11.41 3.53
CA THR A 95 -4.92 -11.98 2.63
C THR A 95 -4.41 -10.94 1.63
N GLY A 96 -5.33 -10.15 1.05
CA GLY A 96 -5.01 -9.05 0.13
C GLY A 96 -4.12 -7.98 0.77
N VAL A 97 -4.38 -7.58 2.03
CA VAL A 97 -3.48 -6.69 2.79
C VAL A 97 -2.10 -7.31 2.92
N GLY A 98 -2.02 -8.60 3.25
CA GLY A 98 -0.76 -9.33 3.35
C GLY A 98 0.03 -9.33 2.04
N ALA A 99 -0.63 -9.59 0.92
CA ALA A 99 -0.04 -9.56 -0.41
C ALA A 99 0.53 -8.17 -0.77
N GLN A 100 -0.16 -7.09 -0.40
CA GLN A 100 0.33 -5.71 -0.63
C GLN A 100 1.57 -5.39 0.20
N PHE A 101 1.58 -5.77 1.48
CA PHE A 101 2.74 -5.59 2.35
C PHE A 101 3.94 -6.41 1.89
N LEU A 102 3.72 -7.66 1.45
CA LEU A 102 4.77 -8.49 0.85
C LEU A 102 5.29 -7.91 -0.46
N THR A 103 4.41 -7.37 -1.31
CA THR A 103 4.79 -6.73 -2.57
C THR A 103 5.76 -5.57 -2.33
N PHE A 104 5.42 -4.68 -1.39
CA PHE A 104 6.30 -3.62 -0.92
C PHE A 104 7.62 -4.19 -0.35
N ALA A 105 7.54 -5.14 0.58
CA ALA A 105 8.70 -5.65 1.30
C ALA A 105 9.69 -6.35 0.37
N ILE A 106 9.21 -7.12 -0.62
CA ILE A 106 10.06 -7.77 -1.62
C ILE A 106 10.75 -6.74 -2.51
N ALA A 107 10.02 -5.70 -2.96
CA ALA A 107 10.60 -4.63 -3.76
C ALA A 107 11.70 -3.87 -2.99
N ALA A 108 11.42 -3.51 -1.74
CA ALA A 108 12.39 -2.88 -0.87
C ALA A 108 13.58 -3.80 -0.56
N TYR A 109 13.33 -5.10 -0.34
CA TYR A 109 14.37 -6.09 -0.06
C TYR A 109 15.35 -6.24 -1.23
N PHE A 110 14.85 -6.45 -2.46
CA PHE A 110 15.73 -6.58 -3.63
C PHE A 110 16.50 -5.29 -3.92
N SER A 111 15.89 -4.14 -3.67
CA SER A 111 16.58 -2.85 -3.83
C SER A 111 17.69 -2.66 -2.79
N LEU A 112 17.38 -2.82 -1.50
CA LEU A 112 18.29 -2.50 -0.39
C LEU A 112 19.39 -3.55 -0.15
N PHE A 113 19.11 -4.84 -0.39
CA PHE A 113 20.02 -5.93 -0.04
C PHE A 113 20.72 -6.54 -1.26
N HIS A 114 20.14 -6.41 -2.45
CA HIS A 114 20.66 -7.01 -3.68
C HIS A 114 21.07 -5.97 -4.73
N ASN A 115 20.97 -4.68 -4.42
CA ASN A 115 21.28 -3.58 -5.33
C ASN A 115 20.54 -3.68 -6.67
N MET A 116 19.36 -4.28 -6.67
CA MET A 116 18.52 -4.32 -7.88
C MET A 116 18.01 -2.90 -8.16
N PRO A 117 17.99 -2.44 -9.43
CA PRO A 117 17.37 -1.16 -9.77
C PRO A 117 15.96 -1.07 -9.19
N ALA A 118 15.67 0.02 -8.45
CA ALA A 118 14.49 0.09 -7.59
C ALA A 118 13.17 -0.18 -8.34
N LEU A 119 13.05 0.37 -9.55
CA LEU A 119 11.86 0.17 -10.37
C LEU A 119 11.71 -1.30 -10.83
N LYS A 120 12.82 -1.96 -11.18
CA LYS A 120 12.85 -3.39 -11.49
C LYS A 120 12.47 -4.24 -10.28
N ALA A 121 12.94 -3.85 -9.09
CA ALA A 121 12.56 -4.49 -7.84
C ALA A 121 11.07 -4.34 -7.52
N CYS A 122 10.44 -3.20 -7.83
CA CYS A 122 8.98 -3.06 -7.77
C CYS A 122 8.28 -4.08 -8.67
N GLY A 123 8.80 -4.33 -9.88
CA GLY A 123 8.32 -5.39 -10.76
C GLY A 123 8.42 -6.79 -10.13
N ALA A 124 9.52 -7.09 -9.44
CA ALA A 124 9.70 -8.36 -8.72
C ALA A 124 8.71 -8.50 -7.55
N GLY A 125 8.49 -7.42 -6.79
CA GLY A 125 7.49 -7.40 -5.72
C GLY A 125 6.07 -7.70 -6.22
N LEU A 126 5.70 -7.11 -7.37
CA LEU A 126 4.37 -7.26 -7.98
C LEU A 126 4.00 -8.71 -8.35
N ILE A 127 4.99 -9.61 -8.43
CA ILE A 127 4.74 -11.05 -8.63
C ILE A 127 3.81 -11.59 -7.55
N VAL A 128 3.92 -11.12 -6.29
CA VAL A 128 3.04 -11.58 -5.21
C VAL A 128 1.58 -11.22 -5.49
N CYS A 129 1.30 -9.97 -5.89
CA CYS A 129 -0.05 -9.57 -6.31
C CYS A 129 -0.52 -10.37 -7.54
N CYS A 130 0.36 -10.71 -8.49
CA CYS A 130 -0.01 -11.54 -9.63
C CYS A 130 -0.42 -12.95 -9.18
N VAL A 131 0.34 -13.55 -8.26
CA VAL A 131 0.05 -14.89 -7.71
C VAL A 131 -1.26 -14.87 -6.94
N GLU A 132 -1.53 -13.88 -6.09
CA GLU A 132 -2.79 -13.80 -5.34
C GLU A 132 -3.99 -13.57 -6.27
N ASN A 133 -3.89 -12.67 -7.25
CA ASN A 133 -4.97 -12.47 -8.22
C ASN A 133 -5.22 -13.74 -9.04
N LEU A 134 -4.16 -14.44 -9.47
CA LEU A 134 -4.29 -15.71 -10.18
C LEU A 134 -4.96 -16.77 -9.29
N ARG A 135 -4.55 -16.89 -8.03
CA ARG A 135 -5.18 -17.78 -7.04
C ARG A 135 -6.66 -17.45 -6.88
N SER A 136 -7.01 -16.18 -6.77
CA SER A 136 -8.39 -15.70 -6.63
C SER A 136 -9.23 -16.05 -7.87
N VAL A 137 -8.70 -15.86 -9.07
CA VAL A 137 -9.37 -16.20 -10.33
C VAL A 137 -9.55 -17.71 -10.46
N LEU A 138 -8.51 -18.51 -10.23
CA LEU A 138 -8.57 -19.97 -10.37
C LEU A 138 -9.51 -20.65 -9.37
N ASN A 139 -9.72 -20.03 -8.21
CA ASN A 139 -10.58 -20.56 -7.15
C ASN A 139 -11.96 -19.89 -7.09
N ASP A 140 -12.29 -18.99 -8.02
CA ASP A 140 -13.49 -18.16 -7.99
C ASP A 140 -13.70 -17.45 -6.64
N THR A 141 -12.61 -17.06 -5.97
CA THR A 141 -12.65 -16.55 -4.58
C THR A 141 -13.53 -15.32 -4.46
N ALA A 142 -13.44 -14.37 -5.41
CA ALA A 142 -14.29 -13.18 -5.41
C ALA A 142 -15.79 -13.55 -5.48
N SER A 143 -16.18 -14.38 -6.46
CA SER A 143 -17.58 -14.79 -6.65
C SER A 143 -18.13 -15.55 -5.44
N LYS A 144 -17.32 -16.43 -4.83
CA LYS A 144 -17.68 -17.16 -3.60
C LYS A 144 -17.92 -16.23 -2.41
N ASN A 145 -17.29 -15.06 -2.40
CA ASN A 145 -17.44 -14.04 -1.37
C ASN A 145 -18.38 -12.90 -1.80
N GLY A 146 -19.22 -13.13 -2.81
CA GLY A 146 -20.25 -12.17 -3.23
C GLY A 146 -19.74 -10.96 -4.01
N VAL A 147 -18.49 -10.98 -4.50
CA VAL A 147 -17.88 -9.92 -5.30
C VAL A 147 -17.82 -10.34 -6.78
N ALA A 148 -17.93 -9.40 -7.72
CA ALA A 148 -17.86 -9.72 -9.14
C ALA A 148 -16.47 -10.24 -9.55
N GLY A 149 -16.38 -11.51 -9.97
CA GLY A 149 -15.11 -12.15 -10.35
C GLY A 149 -14.36 -11.48 -11.49
N GLY A 150 -15.06 -10.82 -12.42
CA GLY A 150 -14.43 -10.09 -13.54
C GLY A 150 -13.44 -9.01 -13.09
N GLY A 151 -13.64 -8.45 -11.89
CA GLY A 151 -12.72 -7.50 -11.31
C GLY A 151 -11.32 -8.07 -11.02
N GLN A 152 -11.25 -9.33 -10.60
CA GLN A 152 -9.98 -10.00 -10.29
C GLN A 152 -9.18 -10.31 -11.56
N VAL A 153 -9.86 -10.62 -12.66
CA VAL A 153 -9.22 -10.80 -13.97
C VAL A 153 -8.58 -9.50 -14.44
N LEU A 154 -9.30 -8.37 -14.30
CA LEU A 154 -8.74 -7.06 -14.63
C LEU A 154 -7.52 -6.74 -13.77
N ASN A 155 -7.60 -6.95 -12.46
CA ASN A 155 -6.47 -6.75 -11.56
C ASN A 155 -5.28 -7.62 -11.95
N LEU A 156 -5.48 -8.90 -12.26
CA LEU A 156 -4.42 -9.80 -12.73
C LEU A 156 -3.72 -9.25 -13.97
N VAL A 157 -4.49 -8.80 -14.97
CA VAL A 157 -3.93 -8.23 -16.22
C VAL A 157 -3.11 -6.98 -15.94
N ILE A 158 -3.64 -6.05 -15.15
CA ILE A 158 -2.94 -4.80 -14.80
C ILE A 158 -1.63 -5.11 -14.06
N HIS A 159 -1.67 -5.93 -13.01
CA HIS A 159 -0.48 -6.25 -12.22
C HIS A 159 0.55 -7.02 -13.06
N SER A 160 0.12 -7.94 -13.92
CA SER A 160 1.02 -8.71 -14.79
C SER A 160 1.70 -7.81 -15.83
N PHE A 161 0.95 -6.89 -16.44
CA PHE A 161 1.49 -5.93 -17.40
C PHE A 161 2.53 -5.02 -16.74
N VAL A 162 2.21 -4.46 -15.57
CA VAL A 162 3.13 -3.59 -14.83
C VAL A 162 4.36 -4.39 -14.40
N ALA A 163 4.18 -5.56 -13.80
CA ALA A 163 5.30 -6.42 -13.40
C ALA A 163 6.23 -6.71 -14.59
N TYR A 164 5.67 -7.08 -15.74
CA TYR A 164 6.44 -7.31 -16.97
C TYR A 164 7.21 -6.05 -17.42
N ALA A 165 6.53 -4.91 -17.51
CA ALA A 165 7.15 -3.66 -17.96
C ALA A 165 8.32 -3.27 -17.06
N LEU A 166 8.15 -3.38 -15.74
CA LEU A 166 9.18 -3.02 -14.77
C LEU A 166 10.32 -4.05 -14.73
N LEU A 167 10.03 -5.35 -14.76
CA LEU A 167 11.04 -6.42 -14.73
C LEU A 167 11.89 -6.47 -16.00
N SER A 168 11.28 -6.21 -17.15
CA SER A 168 11.96 -6.24 -18.45
C SER A 168 12.63 -4.92 -18.80
N GLU A 169 12.48 -3.89 -17.95
CA GLU A 169 13.08 -2.57 -18.12
C GLU A 169 12.77 -1.98 -19.51
N VAL A 170 11.52 -2.15 -19.96
CA VAL A 170 11.08 -1.61 -21.25
C VAL A 170 11.21 -0.08 -21.25
N SER A 171 11.38 0.53 -22.42
CA SER A 171 11.63 1.98 -22.54
C SER A 171 10.57 2.88 -21.89
N PHE A 172 9.35 2.36 -21.70
CA PHE A 172 8.22 3.06 -21.05
C PHE A 172 7.98 2.63 -19.59
N ALA A 173 8.89 1.86 -18.98
CA ALA A 173 8.73 1.34 -17.61
C ALA A 173 8.49 2.45 -16.58
N GLU A 174 9.22 3.57 -16.67
CA GLU A 174 9.04 4.72 -15.78
C GLU A 174 7.63 5.32 -15.89
N THR A 175 7.15 5.54 -17.13
CA THR A 175 5.79 6.03 -17.39
C THR A 175 4.75 5.08 -16.81
N VAL A 176 4.93 3.77 -16.98
CA VAL A 176 4.05 2.74 -16.40
C VAL A 176 4.10 2.77 -14.87
N GLY A 177 5.27 2.90 -14.27
CA GLY A 177 5.42 3.02 -12.81
C GLY A 177 4.69 4.23 -12.24
N LYS A 178 4.82 5.40 -12.88
CA LYS A 178 4.10 6.63 -12.50
C LYS A 178 2.59 6.46 -12.63
N ALA A 179 2.13 5.98 -13.78
CA ALA A 179 0.71 5.78 -14.05
C ALA A 179 0.08 4.75 -13.09
N PHE A 180 0.79 3.66 -12.82
CA PHE A 180 0.34 2.63 -11.90
C PHE A 180 0.33 3.12 -10.44
N GLY A 181 1.34 3.88 -10.00
CA GLY A 181 1.35 4.51 -8.69
C GLY A 181 0.17 5.46 -8.49
N ALA A 182 -0.12 6.30 -9.48
CA ALA A 182 -1.29 7.20 -9.46
C ALA A 182 -2.61 6.42 -9.45
N TRP A 183 -2.72 5.39 -10.29
CA TRP A 183 -3.91 4.52 -10.33
C TRP A 183 -4.16 3.82 -8.99
N LEU A 184 -3.12 3.26 -8.36
CA LEU A 184 -3.23 2.64 -7.03
C LEU A 184 -3.73 3.64 -6.00
N ILE A 185 -3.17 4.86 -5.96
CA ILE A 185 -3.62 5.89 -5.03
C ILE A 185 -5.12 6.18 -5.25
N VAL A 186 -5.55 6.44 -6.48
CA VAL A 186 -6.94 6.80 -6.76
C VAL A 186 -7.89 5.64 -6.45
N ALA A 187 -7.59 4.43 -6.94
CA ALA A 187 -8.44 3.26 -6.77
C ALA A 187 -8.55 2.85 -5.29
N CYS A 188 -7.43 2.86 -4.57
CA CYS A 188 -7.39 2.40 -3.19
C CYS A 188 -7.84 3.48 -2.19
N LEU A 189 -7.78 4.77 -2.56
CA LEU A 189 -8.34 5.84 -1.74
C LEU A 189 -9.86 5.71 -1.58
N GLN A 190 -10.58 5.25 -2.61
CA GLN A 190 -12.01 4.94 -2.49
C GLN A 190 -12.25 3.84 -1.45
N ALA A 191 -11.48 2.75 -1.48
CA ALA A 191 -11.57 1.69 -0.49
C ALA A 191 -11.26 2.19 0.94
N ARG A 192 -10.38 3.18 1.07
CA ARG A 192 -10.01 3.78 2.36
C ARG A 192 -11.08 4.72 2.93
N LEU A 193 -11.65 5.57 2.09
CA LEU A 193 -12.57 6.63 2.53
C LEU A 193 -14.03 6.20 2.51
N ALA A 194 -14.39 5.29 1.60
CA ALA A 194 -15.75 4.80 1.42
C ALA A 194 -15.76 3.28 1.16
N PRO A 195 -15.33 2.45 2.14
CA PRO A 195 -15.19 1.00 1.98
C PRO A 195 -16.48 0.30 1.51
N ALA A 196 -17.65 0.66 2.06
CA ALA A 196 -18.93 0.09 1.63
C ALA A 196 -19.26 0.43 0.16
N THR A 197 -19.02 1.68 -0.26
CA THR A 197 -19.21 2.10 -1.65
C THR A 197 -18.22 1.41 -2.59
N CYS A 198 -16.99 1.20 -2.14
CA CYS A 198 -16.00 0.43 -2.88
C CYS A 198 -16.52 -1.00 -3.11
N LEU A 199 -16.93 -1.71 -2.07
CA LEU A 199 -17.47 -3.08 -2.19
C LEU A 199 -18.64 -3.16 -3.19
N LYS A 200 -19.59 -2.21 -3.11
CA LYS A 200 -20.69 -2.10 -4.08
C LYS A 200 -20.22 -1.86 -5.51
N THR A 201 -19.20 -1.02 -5.70
CA THR A 201 -18.58 -0.76 -7.02
C THR A 201 -18.02 -2.05 -7.62
N TRP A 202 -17.50 -2.94 -6.77
CA TRP A 202 -16.99 -4.27 -7.16
C TRP A 202 -18.07 -5.36 -7.17
N GLY A 203 -19.36 -5.01 -7.03
CA GLY A 203 -20.49 -5.91 -7.19
C GLY A 203 -20.88 -6.68 -5.93
N PHE A 204 -20.44 -6.24 -4.75
CA PHE A 204 -20.95 -6.76 -3.48
C PHE A 204 -22.28 -6.09 -3.13
N ASP A 205 -23.37 -6.87 -3.21
CA ASP A 205 -24.73 -6.41 -2.93
C ASP A 205 -25.21 -6.76 -1.51
N GLY A 206 -24.38 -7.44 -0.72
CA GLY A 206 -24.70 -7.81 0.67
C GLY A 206 -24.44 -6.69 1.68
N ASP A 207 -24.88 -6.93 2.92
CA ASP A 207 -24.46 -6.13 4.07
C ASP A 207 -23.07 -6.60 4.52
N ALA A 208 -22.09 -5.70 4.44
CA ALA A 208 -20.72 -6.01 4.82
C ALA A 208 -20.60 -6.01 6.34
N SER A 209 -19.99 -7.05 6.89
CA SER A 209 -19.62 -7.08 8.31
C SER A 209 -18.60 -6.00 8.64
N ASP A 210 -18.51 -5.64 9.92
CA ASP A 210 -17.55 -4.65 10.41
C ASP A 210 -16.09 -5.02 10.08
N SER A 211 -15.78 -6.32 10.13
CA SER A 211 -14.45 -6.82 9.74
C SER A 211 -14.19 -6.64 8.25
N VAL A 212 -15.16 -6.91 7.38
CA VAL A 212 -15.06 -6.64 5.95
C VAL A 212 -14.82 -5.16 5.69
N ILE A 213 -15.54 -4.27 6.37
CA ILE A 213 -15.37 -2.82 6.24
C ILE A 213 -13.97 -2.40 6.70
N LEU A 214 -13.50 -2.89 7.84
CA LEU A 214 -12.16 -2.63 8.34
C LEU A 214 -11.07 -3.11 7.38
N TYR A 215 -11.14 -4.35 6.88
CA TYR A 215 -10.13 -4.86 5.96
C TYR A 215 -10.20 -4.22 4.58
N THR A 216 -11.37 -3.78 4.13
CA THR A 216 -11.50 -2.96 2.92
C THR A 216 -10.80 -1.62 3.12
N LYS A 217 -11.04 -0.96 4.25
CA LYS A 217 -10.35 0.28 4.64
C LYS A 217 -8.82 0.07 4.69
N THR A 218 -8.37 -1.02 5.29
CA THR A 218 -6.95 -1.38 5.45
C THR A 218 -6.30 -1.74 4.11
N THR A 219 -6.99 -2.47 3.24
CA THR A 219 -6.54 -2.78 1.87
C THR A 219 -6.39 -1.49 1.06
N GLY A 220 -7.37 -0.59 1.17
CA GLY A 220 -7.31 0.75 0.60
C GLY A 220 -6.06 1.51 1.06
N GLN A 221 -5.76 1.46 2.35
CA GLN A 221 -4.55 2.11 2.87
C GLN A 221 -3.26 1.46 2.34
N ALA A 222 -3.17 0.14 2.35
CA ALA A 222 -1.99 -0.58 1.88
C ALA A 222 -1.73 -0.27 0.40
N GLY A 223 -2.80 -0.20 -0.41
CA GLY A 223 -2.71 0.19 -1.81
C GLY A 223 -2.30 1.65 -2.02
N VAL A 224 -2.81 2.60 -1.22
CA VAL A 224 -2.35 4.00 -1.25
C VAL A 224 -0.87 4.10 -0.89
N ALA A 225 -0.44 3.41 0.17
CA ALA A 225 0.95 3.38 0.60
C ALA A 225 1.86 2.81 -0.49
N PHE A 226 1.46 1.69 -1.10
CA PHE A 226 2.22 1.07 -2.18
C PHE A 226 2.24 1.93 -3.46
N GLY A 227 1.13 2.61 -3.76
CA GLY A 227 1.06 3.60 -4.84
C GLY A 227 2.02 4.77 -4.63
N ALA A 228 2.12 5.28 -3.39
CA ALA A 228 3.10 6.30 -3.02
C ALA A 228 4.54 5.79 -3.16
N PHE A 229 4.83 4.55 -2.74
CA PHE A 229 6.14 3.92 -2.90
C PHE A 229 6.56 3.83 -4.38
N ILE A 230 5.77 3.13 -5.20
CA ILE A 230 6.12 2.91 -6.61
C ILE A 230 6.11 4.21 -7.42
N GLY A 231 5.17 5.10 -7.12
CA GLY A 231 5.10 6.42 -7.73
C GLY A 231 6.34 7.25 -7.41
N SER A 232 6.84 7.21 -6.18
CA SER A 232 8.04 7.95 -5.79
C SER A 232 9.29 7.39 -6.44
N ILE A 233 9.47 6.07 -6.45
CA ILE A 233 10.57 5.40 -7.16
C ILE A 233 10.56 5.75 -8.65
N ALA A 234 9.39 5.69 -9.29
CA ALA A 234 9.26 6.03 -10.70
C ALA A 234 9.52 7.53 -10.97
N ASN A 235 9.39 8.41 -9.97
CA ASN A 235 9.77 9.81 -10.06
C ASN A 235 11.23 10.09 -9.64
N GLY A 236 12.04 9.04 -9.45
CA GLY A 236 13.46 9.15 -9.15
C GLY A 236 13.79 9.39 -7.67
N ALA A 237 12.85 9.15 -6.76
CA ALA A 237 13.16 9.17 -5.34
C ALA A 237 14.07 8.00 -4.95
N GLU A 238 14.97 8.25 -3.99
CA GLU A 238 15.75 7.20 -3.35
C GLU A 238 14.85 6.18 -2.65
N VAL A 239 15.30 4.92 -2.60
CA VAL A 239 14.53 3.81 -2.03
C VAL A 239 14.17 4.06 -0.56
N THR A 240 15.11 4.61 0.21
CA THR A 240 14.91 4.94 1.62
C THR A 240 13.81 5.99 1.80
N SER A 241 13.81 7.05 0.98
CA SER A 241 12.76 8.07 0.98
C SER A 241 11.41 7.51 0.55
N ALA A 242 11.37 6.64 -0.46
CA ALA A 242 10.13 5.99 -0.89
C ALA A 242 9.55 5.09 0.22
N ILE A 243 10.38 4.37 0.99
CA ILE A 243 9.94 3.63 2.19
C ILE A 243 9.40 4.57 3.26
N GLY A 244 10.00 5.75 3.42
CA GLY A 244 9.49 6.82 4.26
C GLY A 244 8.06 7.23 3.86
N TYR A 245 7.82 7.52 2.58
CA TYR A 245 6.50 7.90 2.08
C TYR A 245 5.46 6.77 2.21
N TYR A 246 5.86 5.52 1.99
CA TYR A 246 5.03 4.35 2.29
C TYR A 246 4.61 4.35 3.77
N SER A 247 5.57 4.55 4.67
CA SER A 247 5.36 4.56 6.12
C SER A 247 4.48 5.73 6.57
N VAL A 248 4.60 6.91 5.96
CA VAL A 248 3.72 8.07 6.20
C VAL A 248 2.27 7.71 5.93
N ALA A 249 2.00 7.07 4.79
CA ALA A 249 0.64 6.70 4.42
C ALA A 249 0.04 5.73 5.46
N VAL A 250 0.79 4.70 5.87
CA VAL A 250 0.34 3.75 6.89
C VAL A 250 0.14 4.42 8.26
N LEU A 251 1.07 5.29 8.67
CA LEU A 251 1.01 6.04 9.93
C LEU A 251 -0.25 6.89 10.01
N LEU A 252 -0.52 7.70 8.97
CA LEU A 252 -1.70 8.58 8.93
C LEU A 252 -3.00 7.79 9.10
N SER A 253 -3.06 6.59 8.52
CA SER A 253 -4.24 5.74 8.65
C SER A 253 -4.45 5.20 10.04
N LEU A 254 -3.40 4.65 10.67
CA LEU A 254 -3.52 4.12 12.02
C LEU A 254 -3.80 5.25 13.02
N ALA A 255 -3.16 6.41 12.83
CA ALA A 255 -3.41 7.60 13.63
C ALA A 255 -4.87 8.07 13.51
N GLU A 256 -5.44 8.09 12.29
CA GLU A 256 -6.85 8.42 12.06
C GLU A 256 -7.79 7.44 12.75
N MET A 257 -7.55 6.13 12.62
CA MET A 257 -8.42 5.11 13.24
C MET A 257 -8.38 5.18 14.77
N VAL A 258 -7.23 5.54 15.37
CA VAL A 258 -7.13 5.77 16.81
C VAL A 258 -7.79 7.09 17.20
N ALA A 259 -7.53 8.17 16.48
CA ALA A 259 -8.04 9.51 16.84
C ALA A 259 -9.56 9.64 16.68
N SER A 260 -10.16 8.95 15.70
CA SER A 260 -11.59 9.00 15.41
C SER A 260 -12.45 8.17 16.36
N GLY A 261 -11.87 7.27 17.15
CA GLY A 261 -12.62 6.28 17.94
C GLY A 261 -13.08 5.06 17.14
N TYR A 262 -12.69 4.97 15.86
CA TYR A 262 -13.15 3.92 14.94
C TYR A 262 -12.85 2.50 15.44
N LEU A 263 -11.74 2.29 16.15
CA LEU A 263 -11.41 0.97 16.69
C LEU A 263 -12.34 0.57 17.84
N GLU A 264 -12.69 1.50 18.72
CA GLU A 264 -13.62 1.23 19.82
C GLU A 264 -15.05 1.02 19.36
N ASP A 265 -15.47 1.73 18.31
CA ASP A 265 -16.78 1.51 17.68
C ASP A 265 -16.93 0.06 17.19
N LEU A 266 -15.81 -0.57 16.80
CA LEU A 266 -15.73 -1.98 16.41
C LEU A 266 -15.47 -2.94 17.59
N GLY A 267 -15.41 -2.44 18.82
CA GLY A 267 -15.08 -3.24 20.01
C GLY A 267 -13.62 -3.69 20.09
N LEU A 268 -12.71 -3.06 19.32
CA LEU A 268 -11.30 -3.43 19.27
C LEU A 268 -10.46 -2.60 20.24
N SER A 269 -9.47 -3.24 20.87
CA SER A 269 -8.51 -2.52 21.72
C SER A 269 -7.48 -1.74 20.91
N LYS A 270 -7.38 -0.44 21.20
CA LYS A 270 -6.31 0.45 20.71
C LYS A 270 -4.90 0.01 21.12
N ASP A 271 -4.78 -0.76 22.20
CA ASP A 271 -3.48 -1.19 22.73
C ASP A 271 -2.69 -2.02 21.72
N LYS A 272 -3.40 -2.73 20.83
CA LYS A 272 -2.79 -3.51 19.74
C LYS A 272 -2.21 -2.63 18.62
N VAL A 273 -2.54 -1.34 18.58
CA VAL A 273 -2.14 -0.39 17.53
C VAL A 273 -1.02 0.55 18.00
N TYR A 274 -0.90 0.85 19.29
CA TYR A 274 0.16 1.73 19.79
C TYR A 274 1.58 1.28 19.44
N PRO A 275 1.95 -0.01 19.50
CA PRO A 275 3.26 -0.46 19.05
C PRO A 275 3.53 -0.12 17.58
N TRP A 276 2.52 -0.24 16.72
CA TRP A 276 2.62 0.11 15.30
C TRP A 276 2.82 1.61 15.11
N LEU A 277 2.09 2.46 15.85
CA LEU A 277 2.26 3.91 15.78
C LEU A 277 3.68 4.33 16.18
N ALA A 278 4.25 3.75 17.24
CA ALA A 278 5.60 4.06 17.67
C ALA A 278 6.65 3.65 16.62
N ILE A 279 6.53 2.45 16.06
CA ILE A 279 7.42 1.95 15.01
C ILE A 279 7.34 2.84 13.75
N LEU A 280 6.13 3.19 13.32
CA LEU A 280 5.92 4.00 12.13
C LEU A 280 6.38 5.45 12.32
N LEU A 281 6.22 6.03 13.51
CA LEU A 281 6.77 7.35 13.83
C LEU A 281 8.29 7.35 13.72
N ALA A 282 8.96 6.30 14.21
CA ALA A 282 10.41 6.15 14.05
C ALA A 282 10.81 6.07 12.57
N PHE A 283 10.10 5.26 11.78
CA PHE A 283 10.38 5.14 10.34
C PHE A 283 10.19 6.47 9.60
N VAL A 284 9.06 7.14 9.83
CA VAL A 284 8.76 8.42 9.18
C VAL A 284 9.76 9.50 9.58
N GLY A 285 10.06 9.63 10.87
CA GLY A 285 10.98 10.64 11.38
C GLY A 285 12.43 10.47 10.89
N THR A 286 12.80 9.28 10.42
CA THR A 286 14.14 9.00 9.87
C THR A 286 14.16 8.98 8.34
N LEU A 287 13.10 8.49 7.69
CA LEU A 287 13.13 8.17 6.25
C LEU A 287 12.40 9.18 5.37
N ALA A 288 11.43 9.94 5.90
CA ALA A 288 10.60 10.86 5.11
C ALA A 288 11.06 12.33 5.21
N VAL A 289 12.37 12.54 5.45
CA VAL A 289 13.01 13.85 5.70
C VAL A 289 13.64 14.41 4.43
#